data_AF-A0A2N5I4A2-F1
#
_entry.id   AF-A0A2N5I4A2-F1
#
_cell.length_a   1.000
_cell.length_b   1.000
_cell.length_c   1.000
_cell.angle_alpha   90.00
_cell.angle_beta   90.00
_cell.angle_gamma   90.00
#
_symmetry.space_group_name_H-M   'P 1'
#
loop_
_entity.id
_entity.type
_entity.pdbx_description
1 polymer ?
#
loop_
_entity_poly.entity_id
_entity_poly.type
_entity_poly.pdbx_seq_one_letter_code
_entity_poly.pdbx_strand_id
1 'polypeptide(L)'
;MQNATKPSLSERFEVSFNQIHEALKRAVNINENRFMVLLRTGARNHQMINTYKKDLEQYAKLRNAMVHEKVAVGYYNAEPNERVVDHIEKIALILTPKFCFEYCYKRSSFL
;
A
#
# COMPACT_ATOMS: atom_id res chain seq x y z
N MET A 1 22.99 16.81 -14.42
CA MET A 1 21.57 16.67 -14.80
C MET A 1 21.06 15.41 -14.13
N GLN A 2 20.13 15.53 -13.17
CA GLN A 2 19.58 14.37 -12.45
C GLN A 2 18.58 13.67 -13.38
N ASN A 3 18.92 12.48 -13.88
CA ASN A 3 17.94 11.63 -14.56
C ASN A 3 17.00 11.08 -13.49
N ALA A 4 15.87 11.75 -13.25
CA ALA A 4 14.83 11.23 -12.39
C ALA A 4 14.18 10.02 -13.08
N THR A 5 14.67 8.82 -12.77
CA THR A 5 14.07 7.56 -13.21
C THR A 5 12.63 7.50 -12.68
N LYS A 6 11.65 7.30 -13.58
CA LYS A 6 10.25 7.11 -13.20
C LYS A 6 10.18 5.92 -12.22
N PRO A 7 9.52 6.06 -11.05
CA PRO A 7 9.42 4.96 -10.11
C PRO A 7 8.65 3.79 -10.74
N SER A 8 9.17 2.59 -10.52
CA SER A 8 8.56 1.34 -10.97
C SER A 8 7.20 1.10 -10.31
N LEU A 9 6.37 0.25 -10.94
CA LEU A 9 5.06 -0.14 -10.38
C LEU A 9 5.22 -0.78 -8.99
N SER A 10 6.27 -1.57 -8.81
CA SER A 10 6.61 -2.21 -7.52
C SER A 10 6.93 -1.18 -6.44
N GLU A 11 7.78 -0.19 -6.74
CA GLU A 11 8.11 0.87 -5.77
C GLU A 11 6.88 1.70 -5.38
N ARG A 12 6.06 2.09 -6.37
CA ARG A 12 4.80 2.82 -6.11
C ARG A 12 3.87 2.01 -5.19
N PHE A 13 3.70 0.72 -5.48
CA PHE A 13 2.92 -0.19 -4.67
C PHE A 13 3.45 -0.29 -3.23
N GLU A 14 4.76 -0.52 -3.06
CA GLU A 14 5.38 -0.63 -1.74
C GLU A 14 5.22 0.64 -0.91
N VAL A 15 5.42 1.81 -1.52
CA VAL A 15 5.23 3.11 -0.86
C VAL A 15 3.78 3.26 -0.37
N SER A 16 2.79 3.03 -1.23
CA SER A 16 1.37 3.13 -0.85
C SER A 16 0.99 2.10 0.21
N PHE A 17 1.51 0.87 0.12
CA PHE A 17 1.29 -0.17 1.12
C PHE A 17 1.84 0.25 2.50
N ASN A 18 3.05 0.80 2.53
CA ASN A 18 3.66 1.30 3.77
C ASN A 18 2.89 2.48 4.36
N GLN A 19 2.41 3.41 3.54
CA GLN A 19 1.56 4.52 3.99
C GLN A 19 0.28 4.01 4.67
N ILE A 20 -0.39 3.04 4.05
CA ILE A 20 -1.59 2.41 4.63
C ILE A 20 -1.24 1.70 5.93
N HIS A 21 -0.11 0.98 5.99
CA HIS A 21 0.33 0.31 7.21
C HIS A 21 0.52 1.30 8.37
N GLU A 22 1.19 2.43 8.13
CA GLU A 22 1.36 3.49 9.15
C GLU A 22 0.04 4.19 9.50
N ALA A 23 -0.90 4.29 8.57
CA ALA A 23 -2.25 4.76 8.88
C ALA A 23 -3.00 3.78 9.80
N LEU A 24 -2.89 2.46 9.54
CA LEU A 24 -3.48 1.43 10.38
C LEU A 24 -2.88 1.42 11.80
N LYS A 25 -1.56 1.56 11.93
CA LYS A 25 -0.90 1.68 13.25
C LYS A 25 -1.40 2.88 14.04
N ARG A 26 -1.63 4.01 13.39
CA ARG A 26 -2.17 5.21 14.04
C ARG A 26 -3.64 5.08 14.39
N ALA A 27 -4.41 4.36 13.57
CA ALA A 27 -5.82 4.10 13.83
C ALA A 27 -6.03 3.10 14.98
N VAL A 28 -5.12 2.13 15.13
CA VAL A 28 -5.25 1.07 16.13
C VAL A 28 -4.25 1.29 17.26
N ASN A 29 -4.73 1.61 18.47
CA ASN A 29 -3.90 1.82 19.65
C ASN A 29 -3.44 0.50 20.29
N ILE A 30 -2.70 -0.33 19.55
CA ILE A 30 -2.13 -1.61 20.04
C ILE A 30 -0.64 -1.70 19.70
N ASN A 31 0.12 -2.42 20.52
CA ASN A 31 1.53 -2.68 20.28
C ASN A 31 1.72 -3.89 19.34
N GLU A 32 1.26 -3.77 18.09
CA GLU A 32 1.36 -4.81 17.06
C GLU A 32 1.82 -4.20 15.73
N ASN A 33 2.63 -4.94 14.98
CA ASN A 33 3.22 -4.50 13.71
C ASN A 33 2.81 -5.39 12.51
N ARG A 34 2.08 -6.48 12.75
CA ARG A 34 1.56 -7.34 11.69
C ARG A 34 0.39 -6.66 10.98
N PHE A 35 0.58 -6.35 9.70
CA PHE A 35 -0.42 -5.71 8.84
C PHE A 35 -1.82 -6.34 8.95
N MET A 36 -1.92 -7.67 8.88
CA MET A 36 -3.22 -8.38 8.95
C MET A 36 -3.92 -8.19 10.30
N VAL A 37 -3.18 -8.10 11.40
CA VAL A 37 -3.76 -7.90 12.73
C VAL A 37 -4.27 -6.46 12.85
N LEU A 38 -3.45 -5.50 12.45
CA LEU A 38 -3.83 -4.08 12.40
C LEU A 38 -5.06 -3.84 11.50
N LEU A 39 -5.10 -4.46 10.32
CA LEU A 39 -6.22 -4.35 9.40
C LEU A 39 -7.52 -4.91 10.01
N ARG A 40 -7.46 -6.10 10.63
CA ARG A 40 -8.63 -6.73 11.26
C ARG A 40 -9.14 -5.90 12.45
N THR A 41 -8.25 -5.39 13.28
CA THR A 41 -8.63 -4.55 14.42
C THR A 41 -9.17 -3.20 13.96
N GLY A 42 -8.50 -2.56 12.99
CA GLY A 42 -8.93 -1.29 12.41
C GLY A 42 -10.30 -1.40 11.74
N ALA A 43 -10.56 -2.47 10.99
CA ALA A 43 -11.85 -2.71 10.35
C ALA A 43 -13.02 -2.92 11.33
N ARG A 44 -12.75 -3.42 12.55
CA ARG A 44 -13.80 -3.53 13.59
C ARG A 44 -14.24 -2.18 14.12
N ASN A 45 -13.31 -1.21 14.16
CA ASN A 45 -13.53 0.08 14.82
C ASN A 45 -13.78 1.23 13.82
N HIS A 46 -13.37 1.08 12.57
CA HIS A 46 -13.48 2.12 11.54
C HIS A 46 -14.12 1.57 10.26
N GLN A 47 -15.32 2.06 9.96
CA GLN A 47 -16.09 1.64 8.79
C GLN A 47 -15.31 1.85 7.47
N MET A 48 -14.56 2.95 7.36
CA MET A 48 -13.73 3.24 6.17
C MET A 48 -12.67 2.16 5.92
N ILE A 49 -12.03 1.65 6.97
CA ILE A 49 -11.04 0.57 6.86
C ILE A 49 -11.75 -0.74 6.47
N ASN A 50 -12.93 -0.97 7.04
CA ASN A 50 -13.74 -2.15 6.73
C ASN A 50 -14.17 -2.21 5.25
N THR A 51 -14.53 -1.07 4.66
CA THR A 51 -14.89 -0.96 3.24
C THR A 51 -13.80 -1.49 2.32
N TYR A 52 -12.52 -1.21 2.61
CA TYR A 52 -11.39 -1.64 1.79
C TYR A 52 -10.70 -2.91 2.29
N LYS A 53 -11.22 -3.55 3.34
CA LYS A 53 -10.57 -4.68 4.00
C LYS A 53 -10.24 -5.83 3.04
N LYS A 54 -11.18 -6.21 2.17
CA LYS A 54 -10.98 -7.32 1.22
C LYS A 54 -9.84 -7.02 0.24
N ASP A 55 -9.76 -5.80 -0.28
CA ASP A 55 -8.71 -5.37 -1.19
C ASP A 55 -7.34 -5.36 -0.49
N LEU A 56 -7.29 -4.80 0.72
CA LEU A 56 -6.07 -4.73 1.52
C LEU A 56 -5.55 -6.14 1.92
N GLU A 57 -6.45 -7.10 2.17
CA GLU A 57 -6.06 -8.50 2.37
C GLU A 57 -5.43 -9.13 1.12
N GLN A 58 -5.93 -8.80 -0.07
CA GLN A 58 -5.32 -9.24 -1.33
C GLN A 58 -3.96 -8.58 -1.57
N TYR A 59 -3.83 -7.28 -1.28
CA TYR A 59 -2.58 -6.55 -1.43
C TYR A 59 -1.50 -7.02 -0.47
N ALA A 60 -1.86 -7.42 0.75
CA ALA A 60 -0.91 -8.04 1.66
C ALA A 60 -0.38 -9.39 1.13
N LYS A 61 -1.23 -10.18 0.46
CA LYS A 61 -0.78 -11.41 -0.22
C LYS A 61 0.14 -11.09 -1.40
N LEU A 62 -0.24 -10.11 -2.23
CA LEU A 62 0.56 -9.66 -3.36
C LEU A 62 1.93 -9.14 -2.91
N ARG A 63 1.98 -8.30 -1.87
CA ARG A 63 3.23 -7.81 -1.26
C ARG A 63 4.13 -8.96 -0.82
N ASN A 64 3.56 -9.98 -0.20
CA ASN A 64 4.34 -11.15 0.21
C ASN A 64 4.83 -11.95 -1.01
N ALA A 65 4.01 -12.09 -2.06
CA ALA A 65 4.40 -12.74 -3.31
C ALA A 65 5.44 -11.93 -4.12
N MET A 66 5.53 -10.61 -3.91
CA MET A 66 6.58 -9.76 -4.47
C MET A 66 7.92 -9.90 -3.74
N VAL A 67 7.89 -10.16 -2.42
CA VAL A 67 9.08 -10.14 -1.54
C VAL A 67 9.67 -11.53 -1.27
N HIS A 68 8.90 -12.61 -1.46
CA HIS A 68 9.34 -13.95 -1.06
C HIS A 68 10.37 -14.58 -2.01
N GLU A 69 11.62 -14.14 -1.86
CA GLU A 69 12.84 -14.86 -2.20
C GLU A 69 13.69 -15.04 -0.93
N LYS A 70 14.10 -16.29 -0.63
CA LYS A 70 15.48 -16.68 -0.24
C LYS A 70 15.68 -18.06 0.40
N VAL A 71 14.66 -18.91 0.62
CA VAL A 71 14.89 -20.19 1.36
C VAL A 71 14.56 -21.48 0.61
N ALA A 72 13.78 -21.49 -0.48
CA ALA A 72 13.61 -22.70 -1.27
C ALA A 72 13.26 -22.41 -2.73
N VAL A 73 13.84 -23.21 -3.61
CA VAL A 73 13.76 -23.15 -5.08
C VAL A 73 12.31 -23.14 -5.57
N GLY A 74 11.94 -22.16 -6.40
CA GLY A 74 10.77 -22.23 -7.29
C GLY A 74 9.84 -21.00 -7.38
N TYR A 75 10.39 -19.83 -7.76
CA TYR A 75 9.73 -18.66 -8.37
C TYR A 75 8.41 -18.10 -7.79
N TYR A 76 8.48 -16.89 -7.23
CA TYR A 76 7.41 -15.89 -7.33
C TYR A 76 8.01 -14.49 -7.56
N ASN A 77 7.92 -13.99 -8.81
CA ASN A 77 8.18 -12.61 -9.22
C ASN A 77 6.84 -11.99 -9.68
N ALA A 78 5.88 -11.86 -8.77
CA ALA A 78 4.59 -11.26 -9.11
C ALA A 78 4.73 -9.74 -9.19
N GLU A 79 4.71 -9.15 -10.39
CA GLU A 79 4.66 -7.69 -10.53
C GLU A 79 3.22 -7.18 -10.36
N PRO A 80 3.01 -6.05 -9.64
CA PRO A 80 1.70 -5.42 -9.58
C PRO A 80 1.38 -4.78 -10.93
N ASN A 81 0.15 -4.97 -11.42
CA ASN A 81 -0.32 -4.25 -12.60
C ASN A 81 -0.71 -2.81 -12.26
N GLU A 82 -0.76 -1.94 -13.28
CA GLU A 82 -1.04 -0.51 -13.11
C GLU A 82 -2.40 -0.24 -12.42
N ARG A 83 -3.43 -1.07 -12.66
CA ARG A 83 -4.74 -0.93 -11.99
C ARG A 83 -4.65 -1.18 -10.49
N VAL A 84 -3.87 -2.17 -10.07
CA VAL A 84 -3.62 -2.48 -8.65
C VAL A 84 -2.87 -1.34 -8.00
N VAL A 85 -1.83 -0.83 -8.66
CA VAL A 85 -1.04 0.32 -8.17
C VAL A 85 -1.92 1.57 -8.00
N ASP A 86 -2.68 1.91 -9.02
CA ASP A 86 -3.57 3.08 -8.98
C ASP A 86 -4.68 2.94 -7.91
N HIS A 87 -5.14 1.72 -7.63
CA HIS A 87 -6.16 1.49 -6.60
C HIS A 87 -5.58 1.59 -5.19
N ILE A 88 -4.42 0.97 -4.91
CA ILE A 88 -3.79 1.09 -3.59
C ILE A 88 -3.36 2.53 -3.29
N GLU A 89 -2.92 3.29 -4.30
CA GLU A 89 -2.63 4.72 -4.17
C GLU A 89 -3.87 5.52 -3.76
N LYS A 90 -5.02 5.27 -4.39
CA LYS A 90 -6.29 5.90 -4.02
C LYS A 90 -6.68 5.55 -2.58
N ILE A 91 -6.55 4.29 -2.17
CA ILE A 91 -6.83 3.90 -0.79
C ILE A 91 -5.86 4.59 0.18
N ALA A 92 -4.57 4.68 -0.16
CA ALA A 92 -3.58 5.36 0.66
C ALA A 92 -3.91 6.85 0.87
N LEU A 93 -4.38 7.54 -0.18
CA LEU A 93 -4.86 8.92 -0.11
C LEU A 93 -6.08 9.07 0.80
N ILE A 94 -7.05 8.14 0.69
CA ILE A 94 -8.27 8.16 1.50
C ILE A 94 -7.96 7.90 2.99
N LEU A 95 -7.09 6.94 3.28
CA LEU A 95 -6.73 6.58 4.65
C LEU A 95 -5.68 7.51 5.26
N THR A 96 -4.94 8.26 4.44
CA THR A 96 -3.87 9.15 4.89
C THR A 96 -4.02 10.57 4.33
N PRO A 97 -4.93 11.38 4.88
CA PRO A 97 -5.20 12.72 4.36
C PRO A 97 -3.97 13.65 4.35
N LYS A 98 -2.94 13.38 5.16
CA LYS A 98 -1.68 14.17 5.17
C LYS A 98 -0.81 14.02 3.90
N PHE A 99 -0.94 12.94 3.11
CA PHE A 99 -0.14 12.75 1.88
C PHE A 99 -0.81 13.30 0.61
N CYS A 100 -2.01 13.87 0.72
CA CYS A 100 -2.75 14.44 -0.42
C CYS A 100 -1.97 15.57 -1.14
N PHE A 101 -1.07 16.27 -0.45
CA PHE A 101 -0.32 17.39 -1.03
C PHE A 101 0.80 16.98 -1.99
N GLU A 102 1.47 15.85 -1.79
CA GLU A 102 2.66 15.49 -2.59
C GLU A 102 2.31 14.71 -3.87
N TYR A 103 1.30 13.82 -3.80
CA TYR A 103 0.89 13.02 -4.96
C TYR A 103 0.06 13.81 -5.98
N CYS A 104 -0.82 14.71 -5.52
CA CYS A 104 -1.58 15.60 -6.41
C CYS A 104 -0.67 16.56 -7.18
N TYR A 105 0.45 17.01 -6.59
CA TYR A 105 1.38 17.92 -7.26
C TYR A 105 2.11 17.24 -8.44
N LYS A 106 2.51 15.96 -8.30
CA LYS A 106 3.22 15.25 -9.37
C LYS A 106 2.35 14.85 -10.56
N ARG A 107 1.02 14.78 -10.41
CA ARG A 107 0.09 14.43 -11.49
C ARG A 107 -0.46 15.64 -12.27
N SER A 108 -0.27 16.86 -11.75
CA SER A 108 -0.78 18.09 -12.36
C SER A 108 0.20 18.77 -13.35
N SER A 109 1.38 18.20 -13.60
CA SER A 109 2.37 18.71 -14.57
C SER A 109 2.31 18.02 -15.95
N PHE A 110 1.22 17.33 -16.26
CA PHE A 110 0.97 16.66 -17.55
C PHE A 110 -0.41 17.05 -18.14
N LEU A 111 -0.82 18.30 -17.95
CA LEU A 111 -1.85 18.96 -18.77
C LEU A 111 -1.30 20.30 -19.27
#